data_AF-A6IG88-F1
#
_entry.id   AF-A6IG88-F1
#
_cell.length_a   1.000
_cell.length_b   1.000
_cell.length_c   1.000
_cell.angle_alpha   90.00
_cell.angle_beta   90.00
_cell.angle_gamma   90.00
#
_symmetry.space_group_name_H-M   'P 1'
#
loop_
_entity.id
_entity.type
_entity.pdbx_description
1 polymer ?
#
loop_
_entity_poly.entity_id
_entity_poly.type
_entity_poly.pdbx_seq_one_letter_code
_entity_poly.pdbx_strand_id
1 'polypeptide(L)'
;MPTEEQVSWLSQEWAKRAVLPSLVVTMLDNFPTNLHPMSQLSAAITALNNESYFARAYAEGMSQTKYWELIYEDCMDLIAKLPCVATKIYRNLYREDTSIEAIVPKLDWSHNFTNMLGFMDPQFTELMHLYLTIHSDHEGGNVSAHTSHLVGSALSDPYLSLAAAMSGLA
;
A
#
# COMPACT_ATOMS: atom_id res chain seq x y z
N MET A 1 3.90 17.39 15.62
CA MET A 1 3.34 16.14 16.17
C MET A 1 1.84 16.19 16.03
N PRO A 2 1.21 15.15 15.46
CA PRO A 2 -0.25 15.08 15.38
C PRO A 2 -0.87 14.91 16.77
N THR A 3 -2.12 15.33 16.95
CA THR A 3 -2.92 15.03 18.16
C THR A 3 -3.50 13.62 18.08
N GLU A 4 -4.00 13.09 19.20
CA GLU A 4 -4.66 11.79 19.23
C GLU A 4 -5.87 11.74 18.30
N GLU A 5 -6.64 12.83 18.20
CA GLU A 5 -7.79 12.92 17.30
C GLU A 5 -7.36 12.86 15.83
N GLN A 6 -6.23 13.47 15.48
CA GLN A 6 -5.68 13.44 14.12
C GLN A 6 -5.18 12.04 13.74
N VAL A 7 -4.51 11.34 14.66
CA VAL A 7 -4.07 9.95 14.45
C VAL A 7 -5.28 9.03 14.32
N SER A 8 -6.29 9.19 15.18
CA SER A 8 -7.54 8.42 15.13
C SER A 8 -8.31 8.65 13.82
N TRP A 9 -8.38 9.91 13.36
CA TRP A 9 -8.96 10.25 12.07
C TRP A 9 -8.22 9.56 10.92
N LEU A 10 -6.88 9.59 10.91
CA LEU A 10 -6.08 8.98 9.86
C LEU A 10 -6.25 7.45 9.82
N SER A 11 -6.25 6.79 10.97
CA SER A 11 -6.53 5.35 11.08
C SER A 11 -7.88 4.98 10.48
N GLN A 12 -8.92 5.78 10.74
CA GLN A 12 -10.25 5.57 10.17
C GLN A 12 -10.28 5.81 8.66
N GLU A 13 -9.56 6.83 8.16
CA GLU A 13 -9.46 7.09 6.72
C GLU A 13 -8.81 5.92 5.99
N TRP A 14 -7.69 5.40 6.49
CA TRP A 14 -7.06 4.23 5.87
C TRP A 14 -7.92 2.98 5.95
N ALA A 15 -8.65 2.77 7.05
CA ALA A 15 -9.58 1.64 7.12
C ALA A 15 -10.70 1.72 6.07
N LYS A 16 -11.21 2.93 5.75
CA LYS A 16 -12.25 3.12 4.71
C LYS A 16 -11.74 2.88 3.29
N ARG A 17 -10.45 3.17 3.04
CA ARG A 17 -9.83 3.17 1.71
C ARG A 17 -9.18 1.83 1.33
N ALA A 18 -9.11 0.87 2.26
CA ALA A 18 -8.37 -0.39 2.12
C ALA A 18 -9.00 -1.45 1.17
N VAL A 19 -10.12 -1.13 0.51
CA VAL A 19 -10.81 -2.10 -0.37
C VAL A 19 -9.99 -2.36 -1.63
N LEU A 20 -9.75 -3.64 -1.93
CA LEU A 20 -9.10 -4.07 -3.17
C LEU A 20 -10.13 -4.35 -4.27
N PRO A 21 -9.88 -3.91 -5.52
CA PRO A 21 -10.70 -4.31 -6.66
C PRO A 21 -10.55 -5.81 -6.92
N SER A 22 -11.62 -6.44 -7.39
CA SER A 22 -11.67 -7.89 -7.64
C SER A 22 -10.57 -8.36 -8.61
N LEU A 23 -10.23 -7.53 -9.60
CA LEU A 23 -9.13 -7.77 -10.53
C LEU A 23 -7.82 -8.10 -9.82
N VAL A 24 -7.44 -7.30 -8.82
CA VAL A 24 -6.18 -7.44 -8.09
C VAL A 24 -6.22 -8.65 -7.16
N VAL A 25 -7.36 -8.90 -6.51
CA VAL A 25 -7.56 -10.10 -5.69
C VAL A 25 -7.39 -11.36 -6.53
N THR A 26 -8.06 -11.43 -7.68
CA THR A 26 -7.96 -12.56 -8.61
C THR A 26 -6.54 -12.72 -9.17
N MET A 27 -5.83 -11.62 -9.44
CA MET A 27 -4.44 -11.71 -9.89
C MET A 27 -3.52 -12.32 -8.82
N LEU A 28 -3.64 -11.85 -7.58
CA LEU A 28 -2.86 -12.36 -6.44
C LEU A 28 -3.13 -13.84 -6.16
N ASP A 29 -4.38 -14.28 -6.29
CA ASP A 29 -4.77 -15.68 -6.05
C ASP A 29 -4.28 -16.64 -7.15
N ASN A 30 -3.93 -16.12 -8.32
CA ASN A 30 -3.44 -16.92 -9.45
C ASN A 30 -1.92 -16.88 -9.63
N PHE A 31 -1.17 -16.14 -8.81
CA PHE A 31 0.28 -16.18 -8.88
C PHE A 31 0.81 -17.56 -8.45
N PRO A 32 1.81 -18.11 -9.17
CA PRO A 32 2.39 -19.38 -8.79
C PRO A 32 3.26 -19.19 -7.53
N THR A 33 3.34 -20.22 -6.70
CA THR A 33 4.08 -20.18 -5.42
C THR A 33 5.59 -20.01 -5.57
N ASN A 34 6.13 -20.21 -6.78
CA ASN A 34 7.54 -19.97 -7.10
C ASN A 34 7.84 -18.51 -7.51
N LEU A 35 6.84 -17.65 -7.64
CA LEU A 35 7.03 -16.22 -7.91
C LEU A 35 7.36 -15.49 -6.61
N HIS A 36 8.50 -14.79 -6.58
CA HIS A 36 8.99 -14.10 -5.40
C HIS A 36 7.96 -13.08 -4.85
N PRO A 37 7.76 -12.97 -3.52
CA PRO A 37 6.76 -12.08 -2.93
C PRO A 37 6.92 -10.61 -3.34
N MET A 38 8.15 -10.11 -3.47
CA MET A 38 8.38 -8.72 -3.95
C MET A 38 7.93 -8.52 -5.41
N SER A 39 8.04 -9.54 -6.26
CA SER A 39 7.55 -9.48 -7.64
C SER A 39 6.02 -9.49 -7.67
N GLN A 40 5.37 -10.29 -6.81
CA GLN A 40 3.92 -10.27 -6.65
C GLN A 40 3.44 -8.90 -6.16
N LEU A 41 4.14 -8.31 -5.18
CA LEU A 41 3.83 -6.99 -4.62
C LEU A 41 3.93 -5.90 -5.69
N SER A 42 5.06 -5.83 -6.39
CA SER A 42 5.27 -4.83 -7.45
C SER A 42 4.21 -4.95 -8.55
N ALA A 43 3.91 -6.17 -9.03
CA ALA A 43 2.88 -6.39 -10.03
C ALA A 43 1.48 -6.00 -9.55
N ALA A 44 1.12 -6.34 -8.31
CA ALA A 44 -0.16 -5.96 -7.70
C ALA A 44 -0.32 -4.45 -7.54
N ILE A 45 0.73 -3.74 -7.11
CA ILE A 45 0.71 -2.28 -7.02
C ILE A 45 0.57 -1.67 -8.43
N THR A 46 1.28 -2.19 -9.44
CA THR A 46 1.09 -1.73 -10.83
C THR A 46 -0.34 -1.94 -11.31
N ALA A 47 -0.96 -3.08 -11.02
CA ALA A 47 -2.33 -3.37 -11.42
C ALA A 47 -3.37 -2.45 -10.73
N LEU A 48 -3.07 -1.96 -9.52
CA LEU A 48 -3.92 -1.01 -8.79
C LEU A 48 -3.95 0.39 -9.41
N ASN A 49 -3.06 0.72 -10.36
CA ASN A 49 -3.10 2.03 -11.03
C ASN A 49 -4.43 2.26 -11.81
N ASN A 50 -5.19 1.21 -12.10
CA ASN A 50 -6.53 1.34 -12.70
C ASN A 50 -7.50 2.19 -11.83
N GLU A 51 -7.26 2.25 -10.52
CA GLU A 51 -8.01 3.06 -9.56
C GLU A 51 -7.51 4.51 -9.49
N SER A 52 -6.37 4.87 -10.11
CA SER A 52 -5.75 6.19 -9.95
C SER A 52 -6.67 7.33 -10.39
N TYR A 53 -6.96 8.23 -9.45
CA TYR A 53 -7.67 9.48 -9.74
C TYR A 53 -6.76 10.45 -10.47
N PHE A 54 -5.47 10.51 -10.10
CA PHE A 54 -4.51 11.42 -10.71
C PHE A 54 -4.33 11.11 -12.21
N ALA A 55 -4.11 9.84 -12.58
CA ALA A 55 -3.93 9.44 -13.97
C ALA A 55 -5.14 9.83 -14.84
N ARG A 56 -6.36 9.62 -14.32
CA ARG A 56 -7.62 9.96 -15.01
C ARG A 56 -7.76 11.47 -15.20
N ALA A 57 -7.62 12.25 -14.13
CA ALA A 57 -7.78 13.71 -14.18
C ALA A 57 -6.66 14.41 -14.96
N TYR A 58 -5.45 13.87 -14.94
CA TYR A 58 -4.34 14.37 -15.75
C TYR A 58 -4.65 14.24 -17.25
N ALA A 59 -5.18 13.08 -17.68
CA ALA A 59 -5.60 12.86 -19.06
C ALA A 59 -6.75 13.79 -19.50
N GLU A 60 -7.59 14.22 -18.55
CA GLU A 60 -8.69 15.18 -18.78
C GLU A 60 -8.24 16.66 -18.78
N GLY A 61 -6.94 16.94 -18.57
CA GLY A 61 -6.39 18.30 -18.65
C GLY A 61 -6.45 19.08 -17.34
N MET A 62 -6.28 18.42 -16.19
CA MET A 62 -6.18 19.06 -14.88
C MET A 62 -5.09 20.16 -14.84
N SER A 63 -5.36 21.25 -14.11
CA SER A 63 -4.38 22.31 -13.86
C SER A 63 -3.19 21.80 -13.03
N GLN A 64 -1.97 22.16 -13.45
CA GLN A 64 -0.73 21.83 -12.75
C GLN A 64 -0.73 22.20 -11.26
N THR A 65 -1.36 23.33 -10.91
CA THR A 65 -1.45 23.79 -9.51
C THR A 65 -2.25 22.87 -8.60
N LYS A 66 -3.04 21.94 -9.17
CA LYS A 66 -3.91 21.01 -8.43
C LYS A 66 -3.43 19.56 -8.45
N TYR A 67 -2.28 19.27 -9.07
CA TYR A 67 -1.76 17.90 -9.17
C TYR A 67 -1.64 17.23 -7.80
N TRP A 68 -1.15 17.97 -6.80
CA TRP A 68 -0.95 17.47 -5.45
C TRP A 68 -2.25 16.97 -4.78
N GLU A 69 -3.42 17.52 -5.15
CA GLU A 69 -4.71 17.14 -4.54
C GLU A 69 -5.04 15.68 -4.84
N LEU A 70 -4.90 15.26 -6.11
CA LEU A 70 -5.19 13.88 -6.50
C LEU A 70 -4.02 12.92 -6.29
N ILE A 71 -2.78 13.43 -6.30
CA ILE A 71 -1.63 12.66 -5.82
C ILE A 71 -1.83 12.31 -4.34
N TYR A 72 -2.33 13.24 -3.52
CA TYR A 72 -2.64 12.98 -2.12
C TYR A 72 -3.70 11.88 -1.96
N GLU A 73 -4.80 11.94 -2.71
CA GLU A 73 -5.85 10.91 -2.66
C GLU A 73 -5.31 9.54 -3.08
N ASP A 74 -4.54 9.46 -4.18
CA ASP A 74 -3.95 8.21 -4.64
C ASP A 74 -2.92 7.65 -3.64
N CYS A 75 -2.10 8.49 -3.00
CA CYS A 75 -1.18 8.07 -1.95
C CYS A 75 -1.92 7.53 -0.71
N MET A 76 -2.98 8.20 -0.28
CA MET A 76 -3.81 7.77 0.86
C MET A 76 -4.47 6.42 0.59
N ASP A 77 -5.01 6.23 -0.62
CA ASP A 77 -5.60 4.97 -1.05
C ASP A 77 -4.56 3.86 -1.17
N LEU A 78 -3.38 4.16 -1.71
CA LEU A 78 -2.31 3.19 -1.84
C LEU A 78 -1.80 2.72 -0.48
N ILE A 79 -1.52 3.63 0.46
CA ILE A 79 -1.10 3.28 1.83
C ILE A 79 -2.15 2.41 2.51
N ALA A 80 -3.44 2.73 2.34
CA ALA A 80 -4.53 1.95 2.89
C ALA A 80 -4.61 0.52 2.34
N LYS A 81 -4.34 0.34 1.04
CA LYS A 81 -4.46 -0.95 0.33
C LYS A 81 -3.23 -1.85 0.50
N LEU A 82 -2.06 -1.30 0.81
CA LEU A 82 -0.79 -2.04 0.92
C LEU A 82 -0.85 -3.23 1.89
N PRO A 83 -1.39 -3.11 3.12
CA PRO A 83 -1.52 -4.24 4.03
C PRO A 83 -2.35 -5.38 3.44
N CYS A 84 -3.46 -5.07 2.76
CA CYS A 84 -4.32 -6.09 2.17
C CYS A 84 -3.60 -6.86 1.06
N VAL A 85 -2.85 -6.17 0.20
CA VAL A 85 -2.01 -6.79 -0.84
C VAL A 85 -0.93 -7.66 -0.20
N ALA A 86 -0.17 -7.11 0.74
CA ALA A 86 0.91 -7.82 1.42
C ALA A 86 0.41 -9.05 2.18
N THR A 87 -0.75 -8.96 2.85
CA THR A 87 -1.37 -10.10 3.51
C THR A 87 -1.79 -11.16 2.50
N LYS A 88 -2.45 -10.81 1.38
CA LYS A 88 -2.83 -11.80 0.36
C LYS A 88 -1.59 -12.57 -0.13
N ILE A 89 -0.48 -11.87 -0.41
CA ILE A 89 0.78 -12.50 -0.81
C ILE A 89 1.29 -13.44 0.28
N TYR A 90 1.38 -12.96 1.53
CA TYR A 90 1.87 -13.76 2.65
C TYR A 90 1.01 -15.01 2.88
N ARG A 91 -0.32 -14.86 2.87
CA ARG A 91 -1.24 -15.98 3.04
C ARG A 91 -1.12 -16.95 1.87
N ASN A 92 -1.20 -16.51 0.63
CA ASN A 92 -1.12 -17.40 -0.55
C ASN A 92 0.21 -18.20 -0.61
N LEU A 93 1.32 -17.65 -0.10
CA LEU A 93 2.62 -18.31 -0.10
C LEU A 93 2.88 -19.20 1.11
N TYR A 94 2.39 -18.82 2.29
CA TYR A 94 2.82 -19.42 3.56
C TYR A 94 1.68 -19.96 4.43
N ARG A 95 0.42 -19.76 4.02
CA ARG A 95 -0.78 -20.26 4.70
C ARG A 95 -1.68 -20.97 3.69
N GLU A 96 -2.30 -22.06 4.10
CA GLU A 96 -3.23 -22.81 3.21
C GLU A 96 -4.58 -22.09 3.04
N ASP A 97 -4.90 -21.13 3.93
CA ASP A 97 -6.10 -20.30 3.85
C ASP A 97 -5.79 -18.95 3.16
N THR A 98 -6.43 -18.71 2.03
CA THR A 98 -6.30 -17.50 1.21
C THR A 98 -7.26 -16.38 1.61
N SER A 99 -8.18 -16.64 2.56
CA SER A 99 -9.10 -15.62 3.05
C SER A 99 -8.35 -14.63 3.93
N ILE A 100 -8.57 -13.34 3.71
CA ILE A 100 -8.11 -12.27 4.61
C ILE A 100 -9.23 -11.92 5.57
N GLU A 101 -8.88 -11.65 6.83
CA GLU A 101 -9.86 -11.09 7.77
C GLU A 101 -10.31 -9.72 7.31
N ALA A 102 -11.57 -9.37 7.60
CA ALA A 102 -12.10 -8.06 7.25
C ALA A 102 -11.42 -6.96 8.09
N ILE A 103 -11.14 -5.82 7.44
CA ILE A 103 -10.64 -4.62 8.12
C ILE A 103 -11.65 -4.18 9.19
N VAL A 104 -11.14 -3.92 10.39
CA VAL A 104 -11.92 -3.40 11.52
C VAL A 104 -11.68 -1.89 11.62
N PRO A 105 -12.68 -1.03 11.33
CA PRO A 105 -12.49 0.43 11.28
C PRO A 105 -12.06 1.11 12.57
N LYS A 106 -12.16 0.40 13.71
CA LYS A 106 -11.75 0.91 15.03
C LYS A 106 -10.29 0.61 15.38
N LEU A 107 -9.66 -0.30 14.63
CA LEU A 107 -8.25 -0.65 14.83
C LEU A 107 -7.38 0.26 13.97
N ASP A 108 -6.16 0.50 14.41
CA ASP A 108 -5.16 1.21 13.63
C ASP A 108 -4.65 0.37 12.45
N TRP A 109 -3.79 0.97 11.65
CA TRP A 109 -3.26 0.38 10.42
C TRP A 109 -2.43 -0.88 10.65
N SER A 110 -1.55 -0.88 11.65
CA SER A 110 -0.63 -2.00 11.90
C SER A 110 -1.37 -3.16 12.57
N HIS A 111 -2.32 -2.86 13.45
CA HIS A 111 -3.15 -3.88 14.08
C HIS A 111 -4.07 -4.57 13.06
N ASN A 112 -4.69 -3.82 12.14
CA ASN A 112 -5.40 -4.43 11.01
C ASN A 112 -4.45 -5.31 10.19
N PHE A 113 -3.22 -4.87 9.95
CA PHE A 113 -2.23 -5.65 9.20
C PHE A 113 -1.85 -6.96 9.90
N THR A 114 -1.55 -6.94 11.20
CA THR A 114 -1.18 -8.14 11.96
C THR A 114 -2.33 -9.14 12.09
N ASN A 115 -3.57 -8.65 12.31
CA ASN A 115 -4.77 -9.50 12.30
C ASN A 115 -4.96 -10.17 10.94
N MET A 116 -4.88 -9.39 9.86
CA MET A 116 -4.94 -9.91 8.50
C MET A 116 -3.86 -10.96 8.23
N LEU A 117 -2.62 -10.76 8.70
CA LEU A 117 -1.55 -11.76 8.62
C LEU A 117 -1.80 -13.03 9.47
N GLY A 118 -2.74 -12.99 10.43
CA GLY A 118 -3.09 -14.09 11.33
C GLY A 118 -2.26 -14.13 12.62
N PHE A 119 -1.68 -13.00 13.04
CA PHE A 119 -0.92 -12.89 14.28
C PHE A 119 -1.75 -12.20 15.36
N MET A 120 -2.01 -12.91 16.46
CA MET A 120 -2.85 -12.43 17.56
C MET A 120 -2.06 -11.99 18.80
N ASP A 121 -0.72 -12.13 18.78
CA ASP A 121 0.13 -11.72 19.90
C ASP A 121 0.22 -10.18 19.95
N PRO A 122 -0.24 -9.52 21.04
CA PRO A 122 -0.16 -8.07 21.17
C PRO A 122 1.27 -7.53 21.06
N GLN A 123 2.29 -8.28 21.49
CA GLN A 123 3.69 -7.86 21.36
C GLN A 123 4.15 -7.84 19.89
N PHE A 124 3.58 -8.69 19.04
CA PHE A 124 3.87 -8.66 17.61
C PHE A 124 3.25 -7.42 16.94
N THR A 125 2.06 -7.00 17.38
CA THR A 125 1.45 -5.74 16.92
C THR A 125 2.28 -4.53 17.35
N GLU A 126 2.78 -4.49 18.60
CA GLU A 126 3.70 -3.44 19.06
C GLU A 126 5.03 -3.43 18.28
N LEU A 127 5.57 -4.62 17.99
CA LEU A 127 6.74 -4.75 17.11
C LEU A 127 6.43 -4.18 15.72
N MET A 128 5.25 -4.46 15.16
CA MET A 128 4.85 -3.98 13.85
C MET A 128 4.69 -2.45 13.82
N HIS A 129 4.11 -1.85 14.86
CA HIS A 129 4.08 -0.39 15.03
C HIS A 129 5.47 0.22 14.93
N LEU A 130 6.41 -0.31 15.71
CA LEU A 130 7.78 0.18 15.73
C LEU A 130 8.48 -0.04 14.38
N TYR A 131 8.38 -1.26 13.83
CA TYR A 131 9.02 -1.64 12.59
C TYR A 131 8.62 -0.72 11.43
N LEU A 132 7.31 -0.52 11.23
CA LEU A 132 6.79 0.31 10.14
C LEU A 132 7.09 1.79 10.35
N THR A 133 7.21 2.25 11.59
CA THR A 133 7.59 3.64 11.90
C THR A 133 9.06 3.91 11.59
N ILE A 134 9.98 3.07 12.08
CA ILE A 134 11.42 3.37 11.97
C ILE A 134 12.00 3.10 10.57
N HIS A 135 11.32 2.31 9.74
CA HIS A 135 11.69 2.06 8.35
C HIS A 135 10.92 2.92 7.34
N SER A 136 10.16 3.92 7.82
CA SER A 136 9.28 4.73 6.97
C SER A 136 10.04 5.60 5.96
N ASP A 137 11.22 6.10 6.31
CA ASP A 137 12.05 6.91 5.42
C ASP A 137 13.53 6.89 5.85
N HIS A 138 14.44 7.04 4.88
CA HIS A 138 15.87 7.22 5.14
C HIS A 138 16.54 8.00 3.98
N GLU A 139 16.21 9.28 3.89
CA GLU A 139 16.66 10.19 2.82
C GLU A 139 16.18 9.77 1.42
N GLY A 140 16.61 10.48 0.38
CA GLY A 140 16.24 10.21 -1.02
C GLY A 140 17.32 9.52 -1.86
N GLY A 141 18.49 9.22 -1.28
CA GLY A 141 19.64 8.65 -2.02
C GLY A 141 19.57 7.14 -2.20
N ASN A 142 18.81 6.45 -1.35
CA ASN A 142 18.60 5.01 -1.46
C ASN A 142 17.75 4.69 -2.71
N VAL A 143 17.93 3.49 -3.26
CA VAL A 143 17.41 3.12 -4.59
C VAL A 143 15.89 3.19 -4.65
N SER A 144 15.17 2.75 -3.61
CA SER A 144 13.71 2.77 -3.59
C SER A 144 13.17 4.21 -3.55
N ALA A 145 13.68 5.06 -2.67
CA ALA A 145 13.26 6.46 -2.57
C ALA A 145 13.61 7.27 -3.83
N HIS A 146 14.82 7.08 -4.38
CA HIS A 146 15.20 7.75 -5.63
C HIS A 146 14.31 7.29 -6.78
N THR A 147 14.04 5.98 -6.91
CA THR A 147 13.23 5.44 -8.01
C THR A 147 11.80 5.97 -7.96
N SER A 148 11.16 6.03 -6.78
CA SER A 148 9.81 6.63 -6.66
C SER A 148 9.83 8.10 -7.06
N HIS A 149 10.86 8.85 -6.64
CA HIS A 149 11.03 10.25 -7.00
C HIS A 149 11.22 10.44 -8.52
N LEU A 150 12.08 9.64 -9.14
CA LEU A 150 12.40 9.72 -10.56
C LEU A 150 11.19 9.39 -11.43
N VAL A 151 10.50 8.28 -11.15
CA VAL A 151 9.31 7.87 -11.92
C VAL A 151 8.15 8.86 -11.72
N GLY A 152 7.97 9.35 -10.49
CA GLY A 152 6.98 10.40 -10.18
C GLY A 152 7.29 11.74 -10.84
N SER A 153 8.57 12.07 -11.10
CA SER A 153 8.97 13.31 -11.79
C SER A 153 8.49 13.38 -13.25
N ALA A 154 8.24 12.21 -13.86
CA ALA A 154 7.60 12.10 -15.17
C ALA A 154 6.06 12.20 -15.12
N LEU A 155 5.50 12.56 -13.96
CA LEU A 155 4.07 12.61 -13.69
C LEU A 155 3.39 11.24 -13.80
N SER A 156 4.12 10.18 -13.46
CA SER A 156 3.50 8.88 -13.20
C SER A 156 2.72 8.97 -11.89
N ASP A 157 1.57 8.29 -11.82
CA ASP A 157 0.78 8.25 -10.59
C ASP A 157 1.53 7.52 -9.43
N PRO A 158 1.05 7.66 -8.18
CA PRO A 158 1.71 7.07 -7.02
C PRO A 158 1.84 5.54 -7.09
N TYR A 159 0.90 4.83 -7.72
CA TYR A 159 0.94 3.37 -7.83
C TYR A 159 2.11 2.95 -8.72
N LEU A 160 2.24 3.53 -9.91
CA LEU A 160 3.35 3.21 -10.81
C LEU A 160 4.71 3.60 -10.21
N SER A 161 4.77 4.75 -9.54
CA SER A 161 5.99 5.23 -8.88
C SER A 161 6.43 4.31 -7.75
N LEU A 162 5.50 3.85 -6.91
CA LEU A 162 5.79 2.91 -5.83
C LEU A 162 6.14 1.51 -6.36
N ALA A 163 5.44 1.02 -7.38
CA ALA A 163 5.71 -0.30 -7.96
C ALA A 163 7.14 -0.39 -8.53
N ALA A 164 7.59 0.67 -9.20
CA ALA A 164 8.98 0.77 -9.68
C ALA A 164 9.97 0.81 -8.51
N ALA A 165 9.67 1.58 -7.45
CA ALA A 165 10.49 1.60 -6.24
C ALA A 165 10.59 0.22 -5.55
N MET A 166 9.51 -0.56 -5.53
CA MET A 166 9.52 -1.93 -5.00
C MET A 166 10.36 -2.88 -5.86
N SER A 167 10.44 -2.66 -7.17
CA SER A 167 11.36 -3.41 -8.03
C SER A 167 12.82 -3.07 -7.74
N GLY A 168 13.14 -1.82 -7.38
CA GLY A 168 14.48 -1.41 -6.96
C GLY A 168 14.85 -1.82 -5.53
N LEU A 169 13.87 -2.07 -4.67
CA LEU A 169 14.04 -2.56 -3.29
C LEU A 169 14.26 -4.08 -3.21
N ALA A 170 13.83 -4.81 -4.25
CA ALA A 170 13.79 -6.27 -4.29
C ALA A 170 15.17 -6.95 -4.31
#